data_AF-A0A2V8IHJ0-F1
#
_entry.id   AF-A0A2V8IHJ0-F1
#
_cell.length_a   1.000
_cell.length_b   1.000
_cell.length_c   1.000
_cell.angle_alpha   90.00
_cell.angle_beta   90.00
_cell.angle_gamma   90.00
#
_symmetry.space_group_name_H-M   'P 1'
#
loop_
_entity.id
_entity.type
_entity.pdbx_description
1 polymer ?
#
loop_
_entity_poly.entity_id
_entity_poly.type
_entity_poly.pdbx_seq_one_letter_code
_entity_poly.pdbx_strand_id
1 'polypeptide(L)'
;YQIQEMVRAERIVRESDIVYEIDTYNELLGDEGKLGCTLLIEIEDPALRDRKLREWWQLPEKVYVVRENGTRIAATFDERQRGEGRLSSVQYLKFKTNGSVPVAAGVDLGDLRNETPLKHEQQLALRADLAER
;
A
#
# COMPACT_ATOMS: atom_id res chain seq x y z
N TYR A 1 -15.35 -1.80 4.49
CA TYR A 1 -14.98 -2.43 5.78
C TYR A 1 -14.17 -1.47 6.66
N GLN A 2 -12.99 -1.01 6.25
CA GLN A 2 -12.14 -0.14 7.11
C GLN A 2 -12.84 1.12 7.64
N ILE A 3 -13.55 1.86 6.77
CA ILE A 3 -14.34 3.03 7.19
C ILE A 3 -15.39 2.67 8.25
N GLN A 4 -16.09 1.55 8.08
CA GLN A 4 -17.13 1.11 9.02
C GLN A 4 -16.55 0.72 10.38
N GLU A 5 -15.37 0.08 10.40
CA GLU A 5 -14.67 -0.26 11.64
C GLU A 5 -14.18 1.00 12.37
N MET A 6 -13.64 2.00 11.67
CA MET A 6 -13.27 3.29 12.26
C MET A 6 -14.46 4.01 12.88
N VAL A 7 -15.55 4.15 12.11
CA VAL A 7 -16.79 4.77 12.57
C VAL A 7 -17.34 4.08 13.82
N ARG A 8 -17.26 2.75 13.88
CA ARG A 8 -17.71 1.96 15.04
C ARG A 8 -16.77 2.12 16.25
N ALA A 9 -15.47 1.95 16.05
CA ALA A 9 -14.48 1.96 17.12
C ALA A 9 -14.39 3.34 17.79
N GLU A 10 -14.45 4.41 17.00
CA GLU A 10 -14.36 5.79 17.48
C GLU A 10 -15.73 6.42 17.78
N ARG A 11 -16.83 5.68 17.55
CA ARG A 11 -18.22 6.13 17.74
C ARG A 11 -18.51 7.43 17.00
N ILE A 12 -18.09 7.50 15.74
CA ILE A 12 -18.33 8.63 14.86
C ILE A 12 -19.81 8.60 14.47
N VAL A 13 -20.58 9.61 14.88
CA VAL A 13 -22.03 9.67 14.63
C VAL A 13 -22.47 10.93 13.89
N ARG A 14 -21.58 11.93 13.78
CA ARG A 14 -21.85 13.14 13.02
C ARG A 14 -21.58 12.86 11.55
N GLU A 15 -22.53 13.23 10.69
CA GLU A 15 -22.44 13.03 9.24
C GLU A 15 -21.16 13.66 8.66
N SER A 16 -20.81 14.87 9.09
CA SER A 16 -19.59 15.56 8.64
C SER A 16 -18.32 14.74 8.89
N ASP A 17 -18.26 14.08 10.03
CA ASP A 17 -17.08 13.33 10.46
C ASP A 17 -17.03 11.97 9.72
N ILE A 18 -18.19 11.38 9.43
CA ILE A 18 -18.29 10.17 8.58
C ILE A 18 -17.87 10.47 7.14
N VAL A 19 -18.33 11.59 6.58
CA VAL A 19 -17.94 12.02 5.23
C VAL A 19 -16.44 12.25 5.16
N TYR A 20 -15.86 12.91 6.17
CA TYR A 20 -14.41 13.12 6.26
C TYR A 20 -13.61 11.80 6.27
N GLU A 21 -14.08 10.79 7.00
CA GLU A 21 -13.47 9.45 6.97
C GLU A 21 -13.57 8.81 5.57
N ILE A 22 -14.75 8.88 4.94
CA ILE A 22 -14.94 8.36 3.58
C ILE A 22 -13.96 9.02 2.61
N ASP A 23 -13.85 10.35 2.65
CA ASP A 23 -12.96 11.11 1.78
C ASP A 23 -11.49 10.74 2.01
N THR A 24 -11.08 10.60 3.27
CA THR A 24 -9.72 10.18 3.65
C THR A 24 -9.37 8.81 3.07
N TYR A 25 -10.28 7.83 3.17
CA TYR A 25 -10.06 6.49 2.61
C TYR A 25 -10.16 6.45 1.08
N ASN A 26 -10.99 7.30 0.48
CA ASN A 26 -11.08 7.42 -0.98
C ASN A 26 -9.75 7.89 -1.59
N GLU A 27 -9.00 8.76 -0.90
CA GLU A 27 -7.64 9.16 -1.33
C GLU A 27 -6.69 7.96 -1.44
N LEU A 28 -6.95 6.85 -0.77
CA LEU A 28 -6.09 5.66 -0.78
C LEU A 28 -6.35 4.76 -1.99
N LEU A 29 -7.52 4.88 -2.62
CA LEU A 29 -7.89 4.10 -3.79
C LEU A 29 -7.01 4.49 -4.99
N GLY A 30 -6.71 3.52 -5.85
CA GLY A 30 -6.03 3.78 -7.11
C GLY A 30 -6.97 4.49 -8.08
N ASP A 31 -6.57 5.62 -8.65
CA ASP A 31 -7.29 6.23 -9.77
C ASP A 31 -7.23 5.34 -11.02
N GLU A 32 -7.86 5.74 -12.13
CA GLU A 32 -7.84 5.00 -13.39
C GLU A 32 -6.42 4.52 -13.77
N GLY A 33 -6.30 3.21 -14.02
CA GLY A 33 -5.02 2.58 -14.34
C GLY A 33 -4.00 2.52 -13.19
N LYS A 34 -4.40 2.78 -11.93
CA LYS A 34 -3.56 2.61 -10.75
C LYS A 34 -4.11 1.52 -9.83
N LEU A 35 -3.23 0.78 -9.19
CA LEU A 35 -3.56 -0.11 -8.08
C LEU A 35 -3.24 0.57 -6.75
N GLY A 36 -4.18 0.55 -5.81
CA GLY A 36 -3.94 0.92 -4.41
C GLY A 36 -3.44 -0.29 -3.62
N CYS A 37 -2.59 -0.05 -2.63
CA CYS A 37 -2.01 -1.10 -1.78
C CYS A 37 -1.81 -0.57 -0.35
N THR A 38 -2.19 -1.38 0.63
CA THR A 38 -1.80 -1.17 2.02
C THR A 38 -0.67 -2.13 2.34
N LEU A 39 0.52 -1.59 2.62
CA LEU A 39 1.67 -2.36 3.11
C LEU A 39 1.63 -2.38 4.63
N LEU A 40 1.68 -3.59 5.21
CA LEU A 40 1.81 -3.81 6.64
C LEU A 40 3.20 -4.37 6.96
N ILE A 41 3.84 -3.80 7.97
CA ILE A 41 5.15 -4.21 8.48
C ILE A 41 4.96 -4.78 9.87
N GLU A 42 5.08 -6.10 9.98
CA GLU A 42 4.92 -6.82 11.23
C GLU A 42 6.29 -7.29 11.76
N ILE A 43 6.62 -6.85 12.98
CA ILE A 43 7.80 -7.26 13.73
C ILE A 43 7.37 -7.45 15.17
N GLU A 44 7.49 -8.68 15.67
CA GLU A 44 7.02 -9.09 17.00
C GLU A 44 7.73 -8.32 18.11
N ASP A 45 9.07 -8.29 18.09
CA ASP A 45 9.89 -7.58 19.07
C ASP A 45 9.73 -6.05 18.90
N PRO A 46 9.21 -5.32 19.91
CA PRO A 46 9.03 -3.87 19.83
C PRO A 46 10.33 -3.08 19.65
N ALA A 47 11.43 -3.50 20.29
CA ALA A 47 12.71 -2.82 20.19
C ALA A 47 13.34 -3.02 18.81
N LEU A 48 13.23 -4.25 18.27
CA LEU A 48 13.65 -4.53 16.91
C LEU A 48 12.79 -3.77 15.90
N ARG A 49 11.47 -3.74 16.09
CA ARG A 49 10.53 -3.00 15.23
C ARG A 49 10.90 -1.53 15.16
N ASP A 50 11.12 -0.91 16.31
CA ASP A 50 11.43 0.52 16.37
C ASP A 50 12.76 0.86 15.68
N ARG A 51 13.78 0.00 15.84
CA ARG A 51 15.04 0.12 15.11
C ARG A 51 14.84 -0.05 13.59
N LYS A 52 14.13 -1.10 13.17
CA LYS A 52 13.92 -1.42 11.76
C LYS A 52 13.09 -0.36 11.03
N LEU A 53 12.07 0.21 11.67
CA LEU A 53 11.27 1.28 11.08
C LEU A 53 12.06 2.58 10.86
N ARG A 54 13.17 2.80 11.58
CA ARG A 54 14.12 3.87 11.28
C ARG A 54 15.09 3.51 10.16
N GLU A 55 15.61 2.28 10.18
CA GLU A 55 16.50 1.77 9.11
C GLU A 55 15.79 1.70 7.74
N TRP A 56 14.50 1.35 7.74
CA TRP A 56 13.66 1.17 6.55
C TRP A 56 12.95 2.44 6.11
N TRP A 57 13.52 3.60 6.42
CA TRP A 57 12.94 4.89 6.08
C TRP A 57 12.56 5.05 4.60
N GLN A 58 13.39 4.50 3.71
CA GLN A 58 13.21 4.54 2.25
C GLN A 58 12.42 3.35 1.71
N LEU A 59 11.81 2.52 2.56
CA LEU A 59 11.11 1.33 2.13
C LEU A 59 9.99 1.60 1.12
N PRO A 60 9.11 2.61 1.30
CA PRO A 60 8.04 2.87 0.35
C PRO A 60 8.52 3.08 -1.09
N GLU A 61 9.65 3.77 -1.31
CA GLU A 61 10.23 3.96 -2.65
C GLU A 61 10.77 2.68 -3.29
N LYS A 62 11.09 1.68 -2.46
CA LYS A 62 11.75 0.44 -2.89
C LYS A 62 10.78 -0.70 -3.13
N VAL A 63 9.50 -0.51 -2.85
CA VAL A 63 8.45 -1.49 -3.19
C VAL A 63 8.08 -1.34 -4.67
N TYR A 64 7.93 -2.46 -5.35
CA TYR A 64 7.58 -2.49 -6.77
C TYR A 64 6.64 -3.65 -7.10
N VAL A 65 5.99 -3.54 -8.25
CA VAL A 65 5.28 -4.65 -8.91
C VAL A 65 5.91 -4.93 -10.28
N VAL A 66 5.78 -6.17 -10.75
CA VAL A 66 6.42 -6.64 -12.00
C VAL A 66 5.36 -6.94 -13.04
N ARG A 67 5.57 -6.47 -14.27
CA ARG A 67 4.75 -6.81 -15.44
C ARG A 67 5.17 -8.15 -16.04
N GLU A 68 4.30 -8.73 -16.86
CA GLU A 68 4.60 -9.97 -17.59
C GLU A 68 5.89 -9.89 -18.44
N ASN A 69 6.20 -8.70 -18.99
CA ASN A 69 7.43 -8.47 -19.75
C ASN A 69 8.68 -8.22 -18.87
N GLY A 70 8.60 -8.42 -17.56
CA GLY A 70 9.69 -8.21 -16.60
C GLY A 70 9.93 -6.77 -16.17
N THR A 71 9.18 -5.79 -16.69
CA THR A 71 9.34 -4.38 -16.29
C THR A 71 8.83 -4.16 -14.86
N ARG A 72 9.62 -3.47 -14.03
CA ARG A 72 9.23 -3.07 -12.67
C ARG A 72 8.52 -1.72 -12.67
N ILE A 73 7.48 -1.61 -11.85
CA ILE A 73 6.75 -0.38 -11.58
C ILE A 73 6.93 -0.06 -10.10
N ALA A 74 7.64 1.02 -9.81
CA ALA A 74 7.85 1.47 -8.43
C ALA A 74 6.54 1.99 -7.82
N ALA A 75 6.42 1.84 -6.50
CA ALA A 75 5.36 2.46 -5.74
C ALA A 75 5.49 3.99 -5.76
N THR A 76 4.35 4.65 -5.66
CA THR A 76 4.19 6.06 -5.32
C THR A 76 3.41 6.16 -4.02
N PHE A 77 3.68 7.17 -3.21
CA PHE A 77 3.01 7.36 -1.93
C PHE A 77 2.95 8.86 -1.62
N ASP A 78 2.13 9.21 -0.64
CA ASP A 78 2.00 10.58 -0.17
C ASP A 78 3.08 10.87 0.88
N GLU A 79 3.89 11.90 0.66
CA GLU A 79 4.93 12.32 1.60
C GLU A 79 4.35 12.73 2.98
N ARG A 80 3.07 13.11 3.07
CA ARG A 80 2.39 13.37 4.35
C ARG A 80 2.35 12.14 5.27
N GLN A 81 2.44 10.93 4.72
CA GLN A 81 2.51 9.67 5.50
C GLN A 81 3.86 9.47 6.18
N ARG A 82 4.87 10.22 5.74
CA ARG A 82 6.25 10.09 6.17
C ARG A 82 6.46 10.94 7.43
N GLY A 83 6.58 10.29 8.60
CA GLY A 83 6.85 10.96 9.88
C GLY A 83 8.23 11.62 9.98
N GLU A 84 8.67 11.96 11.19
CA GLU A 84 10.03 12.49 11.39
C GLU A 84 11.00 11.35 11.72
N GLY A 85 11.69 10.82 10.70
CA GLY A 85 12.81 9.88 10.86
C GLY A 85 12.42 8.46 11.30
N ARG A 86 11.13 8.12 11.35
CA ARG A 86 10.61 6.77 11.70
C ARG A 86 9.40 6.43 10.84
N LEU A 87 9.50 5.33 10.09
CA LEU A 87 8.43 4.86 9.21
C LEU A 87 7.22 4.36 10.03
N SER A 88 6.00 4.62 9.55
CA SER A 88 4.81 3.95 10.06
C SER A 88 4.80 2.47 9.65
N SER A 89 4.33 1.58 10.52
CA SER A 89 4.18 0.16 10.20
C SER A 89 3.06 -0.12 9.19
N VAL A 90 2.23 0.88 8.89
CA VAL A 90 1.23 0.84 7.82
C VAL A 90 1.55 1.94 6.82
N GLN A 91 1.65 1.58 5.54
CA GLN A 91 1.91 2.48 4.43
C GLN A 91 0.84 2.31 3.36
N TYR A 92 0.41 3.41 2.76
CA TYR A 92 -0.50 3.40 1.61
C TYR A 92 0.26 3.76 0.34
N LEU A 93 0.34 2.78 -0.55
CA LEU A 93 1.11 2.83 -1.79
C LEU A 93 0.18 2.77 -2.99
N LYS A 94 0.58 3.42 -4.08
CA LYS A 94 -0.10 3.34 -5.38
C LYS A 94 0.88 2.92 -6.46
N PHE A 95 0.45 2.06 -7.37
CA PHE A 95 1.23 1.62 -8.53
C PHE A 95 0.53 2.07 -9.80
N LYS A 96 1.20 2.89 -10.61
CA LYS A 96 0.67 3.32 -11.92
C LYS A 96 0.89 2.22 -12.96
N THR A 97 -0.01 1.25 -13.00
CA THR A 97 0.09 0.08 -13.87
C THR A 97 -0.37 0.34 -15.30
N ASN A 98 -1.15 1.40 -15.53
CA ASN A 98 -1.80 1.73 -16.80
C ASN A 98 -2.55 0.51 -17.37
N GLY A 99 -3.33 -0.19 -16.54
CA GLY A 99 -4.12 -1.37 -16.93
C GLY A 99 -3.33 -2.67 -17.06
N SER A 100 -2.00 -2.64 -16.92
CA SER A 100 -1.19 -3.87 -16.93
C SER A 100 -1.33 -4.63 -15.61
N VAL A 101 -1.77 -5.88 -15.67
CA VAL A 101 -1.90 -6.74 -14.49
C VAL A 101 -0.50 -7.20 -14.05
N PRO A 102 -0.09 -6.94 -12.80
CA PRO A 102 1.19 -7.44 -12.30
C PRO A 102 1.23 -8.96 -12.14
N VAL A 103 2.42 -9.54 -12.32
CA VAL A 103 2.69 -10.97 -12.14
C VAL A 103 3.50 -11.27 -10.89
N ALA A 104 4.14 -10.26 -10.29
CA ALA A 104 4.87 -10.36 -9.04
C ALA A 104 4.87 -9.01 -8.29
N ALA A 105 5.18 -9.05 -7.01
CA ALA A 105 5.47 -7.88 -6.18
C ALA A 105 6.75 -8.10 -5.40
N GLY A 106 7.50 -7.03 -5.14
CA GLY A 106 8.79 -7.16 -4.46
C GLY A 106 9.26 -5.87 -3.79
N VAL A 107 10.39 -6.01 -3.13
CA VAL A 107 11.12 -4.95 -2.45
C VAL A 107 12.61 -5.07 -2.78
N ASP A 108 13.26 -3.94 -3.01
CA ASP A 108 14.71 -3.86 -3.24
C ASP A 108 15.33 -2.75 -2.37
N LEU A 109 15.55 -3.04 -1.09
CA LEU A 109 16.12 -2.10 -0.11
C LEU A 109 17.30 -2.75 0.63
N GLY A 110 18.53 -2.50 0.16
CA GLY A 110 19.73 -2.99 0.84
C GLY A 110 19.71 -4.51 0.97
N ASP A 111 19.66 -5.02 2.20
CA ASP A 111 19.56 -6.46 2.50
C ASP A 111 18.11 -6.99 2.45
N LEU A 112 17.11 -6.11 2.44
CA LEU A 112 15.71 -6.48 2.25
C LEU A 112 15.41 -6.57 0.75
N ARG A 113 15.75 -7.71 0.15
CA ARG A 113 15.47 -8.02 -1.25
C ARG A 113 14.65 -9.28 -1.37
N ASN A 114 13.44 -9.14 -1.84
CA ASN A 114 12.58 -10.28 -2.11
C ASN A 114 11.56 -9.93 -3.20
N GLU A 115 11.24 -10.91 -4.02
CA GLU A 115 10.22 -10.82 -5.05
C GLU A 115 9.35 -12.06 -4.96
N THR A 116 8.04 -11.87 -4.89
CA THR A 116 7.05 -12.94 -4.75
C THR A 116 6.12 -12.95 -5.96
N PRO A 117 6.04 -14.07 -6.70
CA PRO A 117 5.10 -14.20 -7.79
C PRO A 117 3.66 -14.18 -7.26
N LEU A 118 2.78 -13.48 -7.96
CA LEU A 118 1.36 -13.44 -7.66
C LEU A 118 0.69 -14.69 -8.24
N LYS A 119 -0.13 -15.35 -7.43
CA LYS A 119 -0.93 -16.50 -7.84
C LYS A 119 -1.94 -16.10 -8.91
N HIS A 120 -2.39 -17.08 -9.69
CA HIS A 120 -3.39 -16.85 -10.74
C HIS A 120 -4.66 -16.16 -10.22
N GLU A 121 -5.17 -16.58 -9.07
CA GLU A 121 -6.34 -15.96 -8.42
C GLU A 121 -6.13 -14.47 -8.09
N GLN A 122 -4.93 -14.09 -7.65
CA GLN A 122 -4.58 -12.71 -7.32
C GLN A 122 -4.50 -11.87 -8.59
N GLN A 123 -3.91 -12.41 -9.67
CA GLN A 123 -3.85 -11.73 -10.96
C GLN A 123 -5.26 -11.52 -11.55
N LEU A 124 -6.17 -12.48 -11.39
CA LEU A 124 -7.57 -12.35 -11.81
C LEU A 124 -8.29 -11.24 -11.05
N ALA A 125 -8.12 -11.17 -9.73
CA ALA A 125 -8.71 -10.12 -8.91
C ALA A 125 -8.19 -8.72 -9.33
N LEU A 126 -6.87 -8.57 -9.45
CA LEU A 126 -6.27 -7.31 -9.90
C LEU A 126 -6.68 -6.92 -11.33
N ARG A 127 -6.96 -7.89 -12.21
CA ARG A 127 -7.49 -7.62 -13.54
C ARG A 127 -8.89 -7.03 -13.47
N ALA A 128 -9.76 -7.57 -12.61
CA ALA A 128 -11.11 -7.04 -12.42
C ALA A 128 -11.05 -5.60 -11.90
N ASP A 129 -10.20 -5.32 -10.89
CA ASP A 129 -10.01 -3.98 -10.34
C ASP A 129 -9.56 -2.95 -11.40
N LEU A 130 -8.73 -3.39 -12.36
CA LEU A 130 -8.24 -2.55 -13.46
C LEU A 130 -9.22 -2.41 -14.62
N ALA A 131 -10.25 -3.27 -14.71
CA ALA A 131 -11.25 -3.25 -15.78
C ALA A 131 -12.52 -2.48 -15.39
N GLU A 132 -12.80 -2.34 -14.08
CA GLU A 132 -14.02 -1.73 -13.54
C GLU A 132 -13.94 -0.19 -13.36
N ARG A 133 -12.95 0.49 -13.95
CA ARG A 133 -12.76 1.95 -13.81
C ARG A 133 -12.49 2.65 -15.12
#